data_AF-A0A7W1HTF7-F1
#
_entry.id   AF-A0A7W1HTF7-F1
#
_cell.length_a   1.000
_cell.length_b   1.000
_cell.length_c   1.000
_cell.angle_alpha   90.00
_cell.angle_beta   90.00
_cell.angle_gamma   90.00
#
_symmetry.space_group_name_H-M   'P 1'
#
loop_
_entity.id
_entity.type
_entity.pdbx_description
1 polymer ?
#
loop_
_entity_poly.entity_id
_entity_poly.type
_entity_poly.pdbx_seq_one_letter_code
_entity_poly.pdbx_strand_id
1 'polypeptide(L)'
;TLTGTLSKDSTWPEGDWRNTYFVPENLHSSVERADALKPLVPDGMTMAEMALRFILANPSVGTIIPGMRRLHNVESNVATSDGAALAPELLAQLKGHRWERTPKSWSG
;
A
#
# COMPACT_ATOMS: atom_id res chain seq x y z
N THR A 1 -3.09 2.45 5.82
CA THR A 1 -3.05 1.89 4.44
C THR A 1 -1.80 2.33 3.71
N LEU A 2 -1.50 1.77 2.54
CA LEU A 2 -0.26 2.03 1.79
C LEU A 2 -0.12 3.47 1.23
N THR A 3 -1.19 4.27 1.29
CA THR A 3 -1.14 5.72 1.03
C THR A 3 -0.92 6.54 2.31
N GLY A 4 -0.94 5.92 3.49
CA GLY A 4 -0.83 6.59 4.79
C GLY A 4 -2.06 7.40 5.23
N THR A 5 -3.13 7.44 4.42
CA THR A 5 -4.25 8.38 4.62
C THR A 5 -5.37 7.88 5.53
N LEU A 6 -5.36 6.61 5.93
CA LEU A 6 -6.40 6.00 6.76
C LEU A 6 -5.89 5.78 8.19
N SER A 7 -6.69 6.22 9.17
CA SER A 7 -6.56 5.91 10.60
C SER A 7 -7.66 4.94 11.07
N LYS A 8 -7.52 4.42 12.30
CA LYS A 8 -8.52 3.56 12.95
C LYS A 8 -9.88 4.24 13.16
N ASP A 9 -9.90 5.56 13.13
CA ASP A 9 -11.08 6.42 13.33
C ASP A 9 -11.62 6.97 11.99
N SER A 10 -11.13 6.46 10.86
CA SER A 10 -11.60 6.91 9.55
C SER A 10 -13.09 6.61 9.37
N THR A 11 -13.84 7.62 8.97
CA THR A 11 -15.26 7.52 8.65
C THR A 11 -15.54 8.11 7.27
N TRP A 12 -16.66 7.72 6.67
CA TRP A 12 -17.09 8.18 5.35
C TRP A 12 -18.55 8.62 5.36
N PRO A 13 -18.98 9.49 4.43
CA PRO A 13 -20.38 9.85 4.27
C PRO A 13 -21.27 8.63 4.05
N GLU A 14 -22.55 8.75 4.40
CA GLU A 14 -23.56 7.73 4.14
C GLU A 14 -23.61 7.37 2.64
N GLY A 15 -23.74 6.08 2.33
CA GLY A 15 -23.74 5.56 0.95
C GLY A 15 -22.35 5.35 0.32
N ASP A 16 -21.27 5.76 0.97
CA ASP A 16 -19.91 5.44 0.49
C ASP A 16 -19.61 3.94 0.66
N TRP A 17 -19.18 3.28 -0.42
CA TRP A 17 -18.83 1.85 -0.43
C TRP A 17 -17.75 1.50 0.60
N ARG A 18 -16.90 2.45 0.99
CA ARG A 18 -15.87 2.22 2.02
C ARG A 18 -16.48 1.87 3.37
N ASN A 19 -17.72 2.25 3.66
CA ASN A 19 -18.41 1.85 4.89
C ASN A 19 -18.70 0.34 4.94
N THR A 20 -18.92 -0.31 3.79
CA THR A 20 -19.16 -1.77 3.73
C THR A 20 -17.85 -2.55 3.68
N TYR A 21 -16.82 -1.99 3.04
CA TYR A 21 -15.52 -2.64 2.91
C TYR A 21 -14.65 -2.48 4.17
N PHE A 22 -14.55 -1.26 4.69
CA PHE A 22 -13.76 -0.94 5.89
C PHE A 22 -14.63 -0.94 7.14
N VAL A 23 -15.32 -2.07 7.38
CA VAL A 23 -15.87 -2.38 8.70
C VAL A 23 -14.76 -2.32 9.76
N PRO A 24 -15.05 -2.06 11.05
CA PRO A 24 -14.03 -1.84 12.07
C PRO A 24 -12.92 -2.90 12.09
N GLU A 25 -13.30 -4.18 11.95
CA GLU A 25 -12.34 -5.28 11.88
C GLU A 25 -11.36 -5.17 10.69
N ASN A 26 -11.86 -4.89 9.49
CA ASN A 26 -11.01 -4.75 8.30
C ASN A 26 -10.22 -3.43 8.32
N LEU A 27 -10.83 -2.34 8.79
CA LEU A 27 -10.16 -1.05 8.90
C LEU A 27 -8.97 -1.13 9.86
N HIS A 28 -9.19 -1.63 11.08
CA HIS A 28 -8.13 -1.71 12.10
C HIS A 28 -6.99 -2.61 11.63
N SER A 29 -7.29 -3.81 11.13
CA SER A 29 -6.26 -4.71 10.60
C SER A 29 -5.50 -4.13 9.39
N SER A 30 -6.19 -3.40 8.50
CA SER A 30 -5.56 -2.72 7.36
C SER A 30 -4.66 -1.55 7.78
N VAL A 31 -5.05 -0.81 8.82
CA VAL A 31 -4.26 0.30 9.38
C VAL A 31 -3.04 -0.24 10.11
N GLU A 32 -3.21 -1.20 11.02
CA GLU A 32 -2.12 -1.79 11.81
C GLU A 32 -1.03 -2.40 10.93
N ARG A 33 -1.42 -3.12 9.87
CA ARG A 33 -0.45 -3.70 8.93
C ARG A 33 0.31 -2.64 8.15
N ALA A 34 -0.37 -1.57 7.74
CA ALA A 34 0.31 -0.46 7.06
C ALA A 34 1.22 0.32 8.02
N ASP A 35 0.81 0.46 9.28
CA ASP A 35 1.62 1.10 10.31
C ASP A 35 2.89 0.31 10.61
N ALA A 36 2.82 -1.02 10.61
CA ALA A 36 3.98 -1.89 10.75
C ALA A 36 5.01 -1.73 9.62
N LEU A 37 4.63 -1.20 8.46
CA LEU A 37 5.54 -0.90 7.36
C LEU A 37 6.22 0.47 7.51
N LYS A 38 5.66 1.40 8.29
CA LYS A 38 6.19 2.78 8.41
C LYS A 38 7.68 2.82 8.81
N PRO A 39 8.16 2.01 9.77
CA PRO A 39 9.57 2.01 10.16
C PRO A 39 10.51 1.46 9.08
N LEU A 40 9.98 0.77 8.06
CA LEU A 40 10.77 0.19 6.97
C LEU A 40 10.90 1.13 5.77
N VAL A 41 10.17 2.24 5.76
CA VAL A 41 10.25 3.22 4.67
C VAL A 41 11.63 3.89 4.73
N PRO A 42 12.45 3.81 3.68
CA PRO A 42 13.75 4.48 3.64
C PRO A 42 13.63 6.00 3.74
N ASP A 43 14.66 6.64 4.30
CA ASP A 43 14.76 8.10 4.30
C ASP A 43 14.70 8.66 2.88
N GLY A 44 13.88 9.70 2.69
CA GLY A 44 13.66 10.31 1.38
C GLY A 44 12.67 9.56 0.47
N MET A 45 12.13 8.42 0.90
CA MET A 45 11.13 7.66 0.16
C MET A 45 9.74 7.81 0.79
N THR A 46 8.69 7.76 -0.03
CA THR A 46 7.31 7.66 0.49
C THR A 46 6.85 6.21 0.62
N MET A 47 5.88 5.94 1.50
CA MET A 47 5.23 4.62 1.58
C MET A 47 4.67 4.15 0.22
N ALA A 48 4.09 5.09 -0.55
CA ALA A 48 3.54 4.80 -1.86
C ALA A 48 4.65 4.39 -2.84
N GLU A 49 5.77 5.13 -2.87
CA GLU A 49 6.92 4.78 -3.69
C GLU A 49 7.48 3.40 -3.33
N MET A 50 7.69 3.12 -2.03
CA MET A 50 8.15 1.80 -1.57
C MET A 50 7.21 0.69 -2.04
N ALA A 51 5.89 0.89 -1.96
CA ALA A 51 4.90 -0.08 -2.40
C ALA A 51 4.94 -0.33 -3.92
N LEU A 52 5.08 0.72 -4.73
CA LEU A 52 5.17 0.59 -6.19
C LEU A 52 6.48 -0.11 -6.61
N ARG A 53 7.61 0.28 -6.01
CA ARG A 53 8.91 -0.36 -6.25
C ARG A 53 8.93 -1.82 -5.77
N PHE A 54 8.21 -2.15 -4.70
CA PHE A 54 8.05 -3.54 -4.26
C PHE A 54 7.32 -4.40 -5.30
N ILE A 55 6.28 -3.86 -5.95
CA ILE A 55 5.57 -4.57 -7.03
C ILE A 55 6.50 -4.79 -8.23
N LEU A 56 7.25 -3.75 -8.64
CA LEU A 56 8.20 -3.81 -9.75
C LEU A 56 9.41 -4.70 -9.48
N ALA A 57 9.74 -4.97 -8.21
CA ALA A 57 10.82 -5.89 -7.85
C ALA A 57 10.51 -7.37 -8.20
N ASN A 58 9.26 -7.70 -8.54
CA ASN A 58 8.91 -9.02 -9.03
C ASN A 58 9.23 -9.14 -10.54
N PRO A 59 10.13 -10.06 -10.96
CA PRO A 59 10.55 -10.18 -12.35
C PRO A 59 9.42 -10.57 -13.31
N SER A 60 8.31 -11.12 -12.81
CA SER A 60 7.13 -11.43 -13.61
C SER A 60 6.23 -10.21 -13.89
N VAL A 61 6.51 -9.06 -13.26
CA VAL A 61 5.74 -7.83 -13.45
C VAL A 61 6.41 -6.97 -14.52
N GLY A 62 5.75 -6.81 -15.66
CA GLY A 62 6.23 -5.93 -16.74
C GLY A 62 5.74 -4.48 -16.65
N THR A 63 4.65 -4.20 -15.92
CA THR A 63 4.06 -2.87 -15.81
C THR A 63 3.17 -2.73 -14.58
N ILE A 64 3.01 -1.50 -14.09
CA ILE A 64 2.08 -1.11 -13.03
C ILE A 64 1.16 -0.01 -13.53
N ILE A 65 -0.11 0.00 -13.08
CA ILE A 65 -1.13 0.98 -13.52
C ILE A 65 -1.68 1.72 -12.29
N PRO A 66 -0.87 2.55 -11.60
CA PRO A 66 -1.32 3.24 -10.40
C PRO A 66 -2.32 4.35 -10.74
N GLY A 67 -3.35 4.51 -9.90
CA GLY A 67 -4.39 5.53 -10.09
C GLY A 67 -3.87 6.96 -9.88
N MET A 68 -4.37 7.91 -10.66
CA MET A 68 -3.92 9.30 -10.62
C MET A 68 -5.07 10.28 -10.94
N ARG A 69 -5.13 11.39 -10.19
CA ARG A 69 -6.09 12.51 -10.42
C ARG A 69 -5.44 13.90 -10.32
N ARG A 70 -4.15 13.94 -9.99
CA ARG A 70 -3.35 15.16 -9.78
C ARG A 70 -1.98 14.95 -10.43
N LEU A 71 -1.40 16.02 -10.98
CA LEU A 71 -0.14 15.95 -11.71
C LEU A 71 1.00 15.38 -10.87
N HIS A 72 1.15 15.83 -9.61
CA HIS A 72 2.20 15.32 -8.72
C HIS A 72 2.14 13.80 -8.50
N ASN A 73 0.94 13.19 -8.50
CA ASN A 73 0.82 11.74 -8.39
C ASN A 73 1.34 11.04 -9.66
N VAL A 74 1.13 11.64 -10.84
CA VAL A 74 1.67 11.13 -12.11
C VAL A 74 3.20 11.13 -12.04
N GLU A 75 3.77 12.27 -11.65
CA GLU A 75 5.21 12.46 -11.54
C GLU A 75 5.83 11.46 -10.55
N SER A 76 5.28 11.35 -9.34
CA SER A 76 5.74 10.38 -8.33
C SER A 76 5.60 8.92 -8.78
N ASN A 77 4.50 8.57 -9.47
CA ASN A 77 4.30 7.21 -9.97
C ASN A 77 5.31 6.86 -11.06
N VAL A 78 5.53 7.75 -12.04
CA VAL A 78 6.48 7.55 -13.14
C VAL A 78 7.92 7.46 -12.64
N ALA A 79 8.27 8.24 -11.62
CA ALA A 79 9.61 8.21 -11.01
C ALA A 79 9.99 6.80 -10.48
N THR A 80 9.01 5.95 -10.17
CA THR A 80 9.28 4.56 -9.71
C THR A 80 9.75 3.61 -10.81
N SER A 81 9.68 4.01 -12.09
CA SER A 81 10.10 3.23 -13.26
C SER A 81 11.51 3.59 -13.76
N ASP A 82 12.33 4.24 -12.93
CA ASP A 82 13.71 4.65 -13.19
C ASP A 82 14.74 3.49 -13.23
N GLY A 83 14.29 2.27 -12.98
CA GLY A 83 15.14 1.07 -12.91
C GLY A 83 15.81 0.85 -11.54
N ALA A 84 15.61 1.73 -10.56
CA ALA A 84 16.13 1.54 -9.22
C ALA A 84 15.22 0.59 -8.41
N ALA A 85 15.77 -0.56 -8.02
CA ALA A 85 15.08 -1.53 -7.18
C ALA A 85 15.20 -1.17 -5.69
N LEU A 86 14.29 -1.72 -4.87
CA LEU A 86 14.48 -1.73 -3.42
C LEU A 86 15.71 -2.58 -3.05
N ALA A 87 16.39 -2.20 -1.97
CA ALA A 87 17.51 -2.97 -1.44
C ALA A 87 17.07 -4.43 -1.13
N PRO A 88 17.90 -5.44 -1.44
CA PRO A 88 17.57 -6.85 -1.16
C PRO A 88 17.19 -7.13 0.29
N GLU A 89 17.82 -6.43 1.24
CA GLU A 89 17.56 -6.53 2.68
C GLU A 89 16.17 -6.01 3.03
N LEU A 90 15.76 -4.89 2.42
CA LEU A 90 14.42 -4.35 2.57
C LEU A 90 13.37 -5.30 1.97
N LEU A 91 13.64 -5.88 0.80
CA LEU A 91 12.76 -6.91 0.21
C LEU A 91 12.63 -8.12 1.13
N ALA A 92 13.70 -8.54 1.80
CA ALA A 92 13.65 -9.63 2.77
C ALA A 92 12.80 -9.28 4.00
N GLN A 93 12.91 -8.05 4.52
CA GLN A 93 12.07 -7.57 5.62
C GLN A 93 10.59 -7.53 5.22
N LEU A 94 10.28 -6.98 4.03
CA LEU A 94 8.92 -6.88 3.50
C LEU A 94 8.23 -8.23 3.32
N LYS A 95 8.99 -9.30 3.00
CA LYS A 95 8.43 -10.67 2.94
C LYS A 95 7.80 -11.12 4.26
N GLY A 96 8.32 -10.67 5.40
CA GLY A 96 7.76 -10.95 6.73
C GLY A 96 6.36 -10.35 6.94
N HIS A 97 5.98 -9.35 6.15
CA HIS A 97 4.66 -8.72 6.21
C HIS A 97 3.60 -9.42 5.34
N ARG A 98 3.96 -10.55 4.69
CA ARG A 98 3.03 -11.37 3.91
C ARG A 98 1.79 -11.67 4.74
N TRP A 99 0.62 -11.36 4.17
CA TRP A 99 -0.66 -11.61 4.81
C TRP A 99 -1.40 -12.71 4.08
N GLU A 100 -1.47 -13.88 4.70
CA GLU A 100 -2.34 -14.95 4.23
C GLU A 100 -3.75 -14.68 4.74
N ARG A 101 -4.64 -14.29 3.82
CA ARG A 101 -6.03 -13.99 4.14
C ARG A 101 -6.87 -15.25 3.99
N THR A 102 -7.61 -15.59 5.04
CA THR A 102 -8.79 -16.44 4.92
C THR A 102 -9.99 -15.56 4.54
N PRO A 103 -10.87 -16.01 3.64
CA PRO A 103 -12.09 -15.28 3.30
C PRO A 103 -12.91 -15.00 4.58
N LYS A 104 -13.32 -13.74 4.77
CA LYS A 104 -14.23 -13.33 5.85
C LYS A 104 -15.58 -12.92 5.27
N SER A 105 -16.61 -12.90 6.10
CA SER A 105 -17.99 -12.57 5.69
C SER A 105 -18.13 -11.20 5.01
N TRP A 106 -17.21 -10.27 5.28
CA TRP A 106 -17.17 -8.92 4.71
C TRP A 106 -16.29 -8.79 3.46
N SER A 107 -15.60 -9.86 3.03
CA SER A 107 -14.72 -9.83 1.85
C SER A 107 -15.40 -10.34 0.57
N GLY A 108 -16.72 -10.53 0.59
CA GLY A 108 -17.55 -11.03 -0.51
C GLY A 108 -18.52 -9.98 -1.04
#